data_AF-A0A167FKH3-F1
#
_entry.id   AF-A0A167FKH3-F1
#
_cell.length_a   1.000
_cell.length_b   1.000
_cell.length_c   1.000
_cell.angle_alpha   90.00
_cell.angle_beta   90.00
_cell.angle_gamma   90.00
#
_symmetry.space_group_name_H-M   'P 1'
#
loop_
_entity.id
_entity.type
_entity.pdbx_description
1 polymer ?
#
loop_
_entity_poly.entity_id
_entity_poly.type
_entity_poly.pdbx_seq_one_letter_code
_entity_poly.pdbx_strand_id
1 'polypeptide(L)'
;MKKLLTALSIVSILSVTSIASAAEPIQIYVNNDKIQTNVAPIIKQGRVLVPIRVVSEALGAKVAWDQKANTVTIRKWAESLILTVGKNIASIDGKPDYSGEISIDVSVHLENNRLYVPLRFLSEHYGYGIDWDSQSVTIKSPLSDKERKTLYEGTLQQSRELAMDLIDLSIVHYEQSPLDVTFDEEDHSSTFLFPEGESLRFYVLKGDTVLLYEFKDDFPIVTWQAHIQKGDMLQNFLDYKVFDKKGTAATINKKMLYYNFGYSGDSSTEISRSIDVDKKFTLLGFEHRVGGEVTNKEGNISLELPNETRKEVMK
;
A
#
# COMPACT_ATOMS: atom_id res chain seq x y z
N MET A 1 17.36 -31.25 -91.64
CA MET A 1 17.67 -30.00 -90.91
C MET A 1 16.57 -29.75 -89.87
N LYS A 2 16.81 -30.08 -88.59
CA LYS A 2 16.06 -29.56 -87.44
C LYS A 2 17.07 -29.35 -86.31
N LYS A 3 17.20 -28.10 -85.87
CA LYS A 3 18.26 -27.60 -84.96
C LYS A 3 17.94 -28.03 -83.52
N LEU A 4 18.90 -28.62 -82.82
CA LEU A 4 18.88 -28.70 -81.35
C LEU A 4 19.46 -27.39 -80.80
N LEU A 5 18.68 -26.67 -79.99
CA LEU A 5 19.17 -25.66 -79.05
C LEU A 5 18.66 -26.06 -77.66
N THR A 6 19.55 -26.55 -76.81
CA THR A 6 19.31 -26.72 -75.38
C THR A 6 19.99 -25.56 -74.66
N ALA A 7 19.19 -24.62 -74.17
CA ALA A 7 19.62 -23.53 -73.30
C ALA A 7 19.78 -24.06 -71.86
N LEU A 8 20.96 -23.88 -71.27
CA LEU A 8 21.26 -24.24 -69.90
C LEU A 8 21.02 -23.00 -69.01
N SER A 9 19.88 -22.93 -68.33
CA SER A 9 19.62 -21.89 -67.31
C SER A 9 20.27 -22.28 -65.99
N ILE A 10 21.25 -21.50 -65.56
CA ILE A 10 21.85 -21.55 -64.22
C ILE A 10 20.90 -20.87 -63.26
N VAL A 11 20.25 -21.63 -62.38
CA VAL A 11 19.47 -21.10 -61.26
C VAL A 11 20.41 -20.94 -60.07
N SER A 12 20.84 -19.71 -59.79
CA SER A 12 21.57 -19.36 -58.57
C SER A 12 20.58 -19.23 -57.42
N ILE A 13 20.60 -20.18 -56.49
CA ILE A 13 19.81 -20.13 -55.25
C ILE A 13 20.52 -19.19 -54.27
N LEU A 14 19.98 -17.99 -54.08
CA LEU A 14 20.37 -17.10 -52.99
C LEU A 14 19.75 -17.61 -51.68
N SER A 15 20.57 -18.25 -50.86
CA SER A 15 20.21 -18.64 -49.50
C SER A 15 20.11 -17.40 -48.63
N VAL A 16 18.90 -16.88 -48.40
CA VAL A 16 18.67 -15.83 -47.39
C VAL A 16 18.78 -16.48 -46.02
N THR A 17 19.93 -16.36 -45.37
CA THR A 17 20.06 -16.73 -43.95
C THR A 17 19.38 -15.64 -43.12
N SER A 18 18.23 -15.97 -42.53
CA SER A 18 17.61 -15.13 -41.52
C SER A 18 18.51 -15.09 -40.29
N ILE A 19 19.05 -13.90 -39.98
CA ILE A 19 19.69 -13.66 -38.69
C ILE A 19 18.55 -13.56 -37.68
N ALA A 20 18.39 -14.59 -36.85
CA ALA A 20 17.48 -14.51 -35.72
C ALA A 20 18.04 -13.50 -34.71
N SER A 21 17.40 -12.35 -34.57
CA SER A 21 17.69 -11.41 -33.49
C SER A 21 17.15 -12.00 -32.19
N ALA A 22 18.03 -12.30 -31.23
CA ALA A 22 17.60 -12.61 -29.87
C ALA A 22 16.93 -11.35 -29.29
N ALA A 23 15.79 -11.52 -28.62
CA ALA A 23 15.16 -10.44 -27.88
C ALA A 23 16.06 -10.05 -26.69
N GLU A 24 16.25 -8.74 -26.47
CA GLU A 24 16.95 -8.23 -25.29
C GLU A 24 16.24 -8.71 -24.00
N PRO A 25 16.99 -9.04 -22.93
CA PRO A 25 16.41 -9.50 -21.68
C PRO A 25 15.57 -8.39 -21.04
N ILE A 26 14.41 -8.78 -20.50
CA ILE A 26 13.50 -7.86 -19.80
C ILE A 26 14.21 -7.27 -18.58
N GLN A 27 14.17 -5.96 -18.43
CA GLN A 27 14.77 -5.25 -17.30
C GLN A 27 13.72 -5.06 -16.19
N ILE A 28 14.17 -5.08 -14.93
CA ILE A 28 13.31 -4.83 -13.77
C ILE A 28 13.72 -3.51 -13.13
N TYR A 29 12.74 -2.65 -12.88
CA TYR A 29 12.89 -1.44 -12.10
C TYR A 29 12.00 -1.49 -10.86
N VAL A 30 12.48 -1.00 -9.73
CA VAL A 30 11.68 -0.80 -8.51
C VAL A 30 11.88 0.65 -8.10
N ASN A 31 10.79 1.43 -8.02
CA ASN A 31 10.83 2.85 -7.71
C ASN A 31 11.83 3.64 -8.59
N ASN A 32 11.87 3.32 -9.89
CA ASN A 32 12.81 3.83 -10.90
C ASN A 32 14.26 3.37 -10.77
N ASP A 33 14.61 2.58 -9.76
CA ASP A 33 15.94 1.99 -9.63
C ASP A 33 16.02 0.68 -10.40
N LYS A 34 17.00 0.60 -11.31
CA LYS A 34 17.27 -0.63 -12.06
C LYS A 34 17.80 -1.70 -11.12
N ILE A 35 17.05 -2.79 -10.99
CA ILE A 35 17.48 -3.93 -10.19
C ILE A 35 18.50 -4.75 -10.97
N GLN A 36 19.75 -4.73 -10.50
CA GLN A 36 20.79 -5.57 -11.06
C GLN A 36 20.55 -7.02 -10.64
N THR A 37 20.31 -7.88 -11.62
CA THR A 37 20.12 -9.31 -11.41
C THR A 37 20.87 -10.09 -12.47
N ASN A 38 21.55 -11.14 -12.05
CA ASN A 38 22.22 -12.10 -12.96
C ASN A 38 21.20 -13.09 -13.58
N VAL A 39 19.92 -12.78 -13.45
CA VAL A 39 18.79 -13.64 -13.80
C VAL A 39 17.72 -12.78 -14.43
N ALA A 40 17.46 -13.00 -15.71
CA ALA A 40 16.41 -12.30 -16.41
C ALA A 40 15.03 -12.80 -15.96
N PRO A 41 14.01 -11.93 -15.95
CA PRO A 41 12.62 -12.36 -16.01
C PRO A 41 12.39 -13.31 -17.19
N ILE A 42 11.41 -14.18 -17.05
CA ILE A 42 10.99 -15.09 -18.12
C ILE A 42 9.51 -14.84 -18.46
N ILE A 43 9.11 -15.16 -19.68
CA ILE A 43 7.70 -15.17 -20.06
C ILE A 43 7.23 -16.62 -20.08
N LYS A 44 6.23 -16.94 -19.26
CA LYS A 44 5.59 -18.26 -19.22
C LYS A 44 4.08 -18.09 -19.26
N GLN A 45 3.42 -18.78 -20.19
CA GLN A 45 1.96 -18.72 -20.36
C GLN A 45 1.43 -17.27 -20.49
N GLY A 46 2.16 -16.41 -21.20
CA GLY A 46 1.77 -15.01 -21.39
C GLY A 46 1.83 -14.16 -20.11
N ARG A 47 2.61 -14.58 -19.10
CA ARG A 47 2.89 -13.82 -17.88
C ARG A 47 4.39 -13.61 -17.71
N VAL A 48 4.76 -12.42 -17.23
CA VAL A 48 6.12 -12.13 -16.82
C VAL A 48 6.35 -12.70 -15.43
N LEU A 49 7.33 -13.58 -15.34
CA LEU A 49 7.75 -14.28 -14.15
C LEU A 49 9.12 -13.71 -13.73
N VAL A 50 9.23 -13.29 -12.48
CA VAL A 50 10.44 -12.66 -11.93
C VAL A 50 11.10 -13.54 -10.89
N PRO A 51 12.44 -13.46 -10.73
CA PRO A 51 13.13 -14.12 -9.62
C PRO A 51 12.60 -13.60 -8.29
N ILE A 52 11.93 -14.47 -7.52
CA ILE A 52 11.17 -14.07 -6.34
C ILE A 52 12.03 -13.30 -5.33
N ARG A 53 13.23 -13.80 -5.03
CA ARG A 53 14.13 -13.21 -4.04
C ARG A 53 14.54 -11.79 -4.40
N VAL A 54 14.95 -11.57 -5.65
CA VAL A 54 15.44 -10.29 -6.15
C VAL A 54 14.36 -9.22 -6.02
N VAL A 55 13.15 -9.52 -6.47
CA VAL A 55 12.05 -8.56 -6.43
C VAL A 55 11.53 -8.36 -5.01
N SER A 56 11.33 -9.43 -4.25
CA SER A 56 10.85 -9.33 -2.87
C SER A 56 11.82 -8.56 -1.97
N GLU A 57 13.13 -8.82 -2.06
CA GLU A 57 14.14 -8.11 -1.26
C GLU A 57 14.23 -6.63 -1.67
N ALA A 58 14.11 -6.31 -2.95
CA ALA A 58 14.05 -4.92 -3.43
C ALA A 58 12.81 -4.16 -2.92
N LEU A 59 11.71 -4.87 -2.64
CA LEU A 59 10.50 -4.31 -2.02
C LEU A 59 10.54 -4.36 -0.48
N GLY A 60 11.69 -4.68 0.12
CA GLY A 60 11.87 -4.75 1.58
C GLY A 60 11.31 -6.00 2.25
N ALA A 61 10.89 -7.01 1.48
CA ALA A 61 10.35 -8.26 2.01
C ALA A 61 11.46 -9.31 2.24
N LYS A 62 11.21 -10.22 3.19
CA LYS A 62 12.09 -11.37 3.47
C LYS A 62 11.59 -12.62 2.78
N VAL A 63 12.50 -13.41 2.21
CA VAL A 63 12.16 -14.67 1.51
C VAL A 63 12.82 -15.86 2.18
N ALA A 64 12.00 -16.84 2.57
CA ALA A 64 12.42 -18.13 3.10
C ALA A 64 12.00 -19.27 2.15
N TRP A 65 12.87 -20.27 1.97
CA TRP A 65 12.60 -21.45 1.16
C TRP A 65 12.63 -22.69 2.05
N ASP A 66 11.57 -23.49 2.00
CA ASP A 66 11.51 -24.83 2.57
C ASP A 66 11.60 -25.87 1.46
N GLN A 67 12.75 -26.54 1.38
CA GLN A 67 13.01 -27.57 0.38
C GLN A 67 12.18 -28.84 0.58
N LYS A 68 11.83 -29.19 1.82
CA LYS A 68 11.04 -30.41 2.11
C LYS A 68 9.59 -30.21 1.69
N ALA A 69 9.04 -29.03 1.98
CA ALA A 69 7.67 -28.66 1.61
C ALA A 69 7.55 -28.18 0.15
N ASN A 70 8.68 -27.87 -0.51
CA ASN A 70 8.72 -27.17 -1.81
C ASN A 70 7.94 -25.85 -1.77
N THR A 71 8.14 -25.11 -0.68
CA THR A 71 7.35 -23.92 -0.36
C THR A 71 8.27 -22.71 -0.18
N VAL A 72 7.88 -21.60 -0.79
CA VAL A 72 8.50 -20.29 -0.53
C VAL A 72 7.55 -19.45 0.31
N THR A 73 8.11 -18.81 1.33
CA THR A 73 7.40 -17.88 2.21
C THR A 73 8.02 -16.49 2.04
N ILE A 74 7.20 -15.53 1.65
CA ILE A 74 7.55 -14.12 1.57
C ILE A 74 6.88 -13.41 2.75
N ARG A 75 7.65 -12.65 3.51
CA ARG A 75 7.15 -11.89 4.66
C ARG A 75 7.46 -10.41 4.50
N LYS A 76 6.43 -9.59 4.59
CA LYS A 76 6.54 -8.14 4.62
C LYS A 76 5.51 -7.61 5.60
N TRP A 77 5.93 -6.73 6.51
CA TRP A 77 5.07 -6.28 7.62
C TRP A 77 4.53 -7.49 8.41
N ALA A 78 3.25 -7.52 8.78
CA ALA A 78 2.57 -8.66 9.39
C ALA A 78 2.14 -9.74 8.39
N GLU A 79 2.26 -9.47 7.08
CA GLU A 79 1.72 -10.31 6.03
C GLU A 79 2.69 -11.43 5.66
N SER A 80 2.14 -12.63 5.51
CA SER A 80 2.86 -13.81 5.04
C SER A 80 2.19 -14.37 3.81
N LEU A 81 2.97 -14.46 2.73
CA LEU A 81 2.56 -15.05 1.46
C LEU A 81 3.31 -16.36 1.25
N ILE A 82 2.56 -17.46 1.16
CA ILE A 82 3.08 -18.82 1.06
C ILE A 82 2.72 -19.39 -0.30
N LEU A 83 3.72 -19.79 -1.08
CA LEU A 83 3.54 -20.36 -2.40
C LEU A 83 4.21 -21.72 -2.48
N THR A 84 3.50 -22.72 -3.01
CA THR A 84 4.04 -24.06 -3.23
C THR A 84 4.33 -24.27 -4.71
N VAL A 85 5.52 -24.78 -5.03
CA VAL A 85 5.92 -25.05 -6.42
C VAL A 85 4.92 -25.98 -7.09
N GLY A 86 4.52 -25.62 -8.33
CA GLY A 86 3.56 -26.38 -9.13
C GLY A 86 2.09 -26.23 -8.72
N LYS A 87 1.78 -25.47 -7.66
CA LYS A 87 0.40 -25.12 -7.29
C LYS A 87 0.04 -23.73 -7.82
N ASN A 88 -1.16 -23.61 -8.38
CA ASN A 88 -1.74 -22.32 -8.82
C ASN A 88 -2.55 -21.66 -7.69
N ILE A 89 -2.13 -21.87 -6.44
CA ILE A 89 -2.72 -21.24 -5.26
C ILE A 89 -1.62 -20.68 -4.38
N ALA A 90 -1.90 -19.54 -3.74
CA ALA A 90 -1.08 -18.94 -2.71
C ALA A 90 -1.88 -18.84 -1.42
N SER A 91 -1.27 -19.15 -0.28
CA SER A 91 -1.88 -18.92 1.03
C SER A 91 -1.41 -17.58 1.58
N ILE A 92 -2.35 -16.74 1.99
CA ILE A 92 -2.13 -15.42 2.58
C ILE A 92 -2.56 -15.45 4.04
N ASP A 93 -1.76 -14.84 4.89
CA ASP A 93 -2.04 -14.63 6.31
C ASP A 93 -1.61 -13.22 6.74
N GLY A 94 -2.24 -12.69 7.79
CA GLY A 94 -1.87 -11.43 8.42
C GLY A 94 -2.57 -10.16 7.92
N LYS A 95 -3.52 -10.26 6.97
CA LYS A 95 -4.39 -9.13 6.58
C LYS A 95 -5.72 -9.15 7.34
N PRO A 96 -6.30 -7.98 7.67
CA PRO A 96 -7.58 -7.92 8.40
C PRO A 96 -8.75 -8.44 7.56
N ASP A 97 -8.77 -8.13 6.26
CA ASP A 97 -9.93 -8.42 5.40
C ASP A 97 -9.86 -9.82 4.78
N TYR A 98 -8.69 -10.47 4.81
CA TYR A 98 -8.51 -11.75 4.15
C TYR A 98 -7.30 -12.55 4.66
N SER A 99 -7.58 -13.74 5.19
CA SER A 99 -6.62 -14.83 5.34
C SER A 99 -7.19 -16.06 4.63
N GLY A 100 -6.41 -16.69 3.75
CA GLY A 100 -6.91 -17.81 2.96
C GLY A 100 -6.10 -18.12 1.71
N GLU A 101 -6.69 -18.90 0.80
CA GLU A 101 -6.07 -19.30 -0.46
C GLU A 101 -6.58 -18.48 -1.65
N ILE A 102 -5.67 -17.83 -2.36
CA ILE A 102 -5.94 -17.08 -3.60
C ILE A 102 -5.37 -17.82 -4.81
N SER A 103 -6.09 -17.82 -5.91
CA SER A 103 -5.61 -18.38 -7.17
C SER A 103 -4.52 -17.49 -7.78
N ILE A 104 -3.48 -18.10 -8.36
CA ILE A 104 -2.48 -17.42 -9.17
C ILE A 104 -2.52 -17.93 -10.61
N ASP A 105 -2.42 -17.03 -11.57
CA ASP A 105 -2.50 -17.34 -13.01
C ASP A 105 -1.47 -18.37 -13.47
N VAL A 106 -0.28 -18.34 -12.88
CA VAL A 106 0.83 -19.24 -13.18
C VAL A 106 1.49 -19.63 -11.86
N SER A 107 1.63 -20.93 -11.62
CA SER A 107 2.32 -21.45 -10.43
C SER A 107 3.74 -20.94 -10.32
N VAL A 108 4.23 -20.93 -9.07
CA VAL A 108 5.66 -20.73 -8.82
C VAL A 108 6.45 -21.81 -9.55
N HIS A 109 7.41 -21.34 -10.35
CA HIS A 109 8.21 -22.15 -11.25
C HIS A 109 9.64 -22.23 -10.74
N LEU A 110 10.14 -23.44 -10.55
CA LEU A 110 11.54 -23.68 -10.19
C LEU A 110 12.33 -24.04 -11.44
N GLU A 111 13.30 -23.21 -11.82
CA GLU A 111 14.17 -23.43 -12.97
C GLU A 111 15.58 -22.97 -12.67
N ASN A 112 16.57 -23.80 -13.02
CA ASN A 112 17.99 -23.53 -12.78
C ASN A 112 18.29 -23.13 -11.32
N ASN A 113 17.64 -23.82 -10.38
CA ASN A 113 17.72 -23.56 -8.94
C ASN A 113 17.23 -22.16 -8.52
N ARG A 114 16.29 -21.58 -9.28
CA ARG A 114 15.69 -20.28 -9.02
C ARG A 114 14.18 -20.37 -9.08
N LEU A 115 13.55 -19.72 -8.12
CA LEU A 115 12.09 -19.64 -8.03
C LEU A 115 11.62 -18.38 -8.73
N TYR A 116 10.63 -18.57 -9.60
CA TYR A 116 9.98 -17.51 -10.33
C TYR A 116 8.50 -17.43 -9.96
N VAL A 117 8.01 -16.22 -9.83
CA VAL A 117 6.61 -15.93 -9.46
C VAL A 117 6.04 -14.89 -10.42
N PRO A 118 4.74 -14.93 -10.75
CA PRO A 118 4.11 -13.89 -11.55
C PRO A 118 4.27 -12.53 -10.88
N LEU A 119 4.88 -11.58 -11.59
CA LEU A 119 5.16 -10.27 -11.03
C LEU A 119 3.88 -9.52 -10.63
N ARG A 120 2.85 -9.60 -11.48
CA ARG A 120 1.54 -8.99 -11.21
C ARG A 120 0.96 -9.43 -9.87
N PHE A 121 1.02 -10.72 -9.57
CA PHE A 121 0.50 -11.27 -8.33
C PHE A 121 1.22 -10.68 -7.11
N LEU A 122 2.55 -10.60 -7.12
CA LEU A 122 3.31 -9.97 -6.02
C LEU A 122 2.94 -8.49 -5.83
N SER A 123 2.79 -7.78 -6.94
CA SER A 123 2.50 -6.34 -6.91
C SER A 123 1.09 -6.06 -6.40
N GLU A 124 0.08 -6.75 -6.94
CA GLU A 124 -1.31 -6.64 -6.50
C GLU A 124 -1.47 -7.01 -5.02
N HIS A 125 -0.77 -8.06 -4.58
CA HIS A 125 -0.83 -8.50 -3.18
C HIS A 125 -0.38 -7.41 -2.21
N TYR A 126 0.74 -6.72 -2.52
CA TYR A 126 1.28 -5.64 -1.69
C TYR A 126 0.83 -4.24 -2.14
N GLY A 127 -0.08 -4.12 -3.10
CA GLY A 127 -0.61 -2.85 -3.59
C GLY A 127 0.31 -1.99 -4.45
N TYR A 128 1.44 -2.51 -4.93
CA TYR A 128 2.31 -1.76 -5.82
C TYR A 128 1.70 -1.58 -7.22
N GLY A 129 1.98 -0.44 -7.85
CA GLY A 129 1.69 -0.22 -9.25
C GLY A 129 2.70 -0.95 -10.16
N ILE A 130 2.24 -1.39 -11.33
CA ILE A 130 3.12 -1.93 -12.38
C ILE A 130 2.94 -1.13 -13.66
N ASP A 131 4.05 -0.68 -14.21
CA ASP A 131 4.14 -0.32 -15.63
C ASP A 131 4.94 -1.38 -16.38
N TRP A 132 4.52 -1.67 -17.60
CA TRP A 132 5.21 -2.60 -18.47
C TRP A 132 5.34 -2.00 -19.87
N ASP A 133 6.56 -2.09 -20.42
CA ASP A 133 6.83 -1.84 -21.83
C ASP A 133 7.51 -3.07 -22.46
N SER A 134 7.81 -3.02 -23.76
CA SER A 134 8.34 -4.18 -24.49
C SER A 134 9.71 -4.70 -23.99
N GLN A 135 10.44 -3.93 -23.18
CA GLN A 135 11.80 -4.26 -22.69
C GLN A 135 11.97 -4.11 -21.18
N SER A 136 11.00 -3.53 -20.46
CA SER A 136 11.10 -3.28 -19.03
C SER A 136 9.79 -3.52 -18.28
N VAL A 137 9.91 -4.00 -17.04
CA VAL A 137 8.83 -3.91 -16.05
C VAL A 137 9.27 -3.02 -14.91
N THR A 138 8.42 -2.09 -14.54
CA THR A 138 8.64 -1.13 -13.45
C THR A 138 7.60 -1.34 -12.36
N ILE A 139 8.07 -1.70 -11.17
CA ILE A 139 7.27 -1.72 -9.94
C ILE A 139 7.40 -0.32 -9.34
N LYS A 140 6.27 0.33 -9.06
CA LYS A 140 6.23 1.71 -8.60
C LYS A 140 5.28 1.88 -7.42
N SER A 141 5.39 3.04 -6.80
CA SER A 141 4.46 3.54 -5.80
C SER A 141 3.00 3.32 -6.19
N PRO A 142 2.11 2.99 -5.22
CA PRO A 142 0.66 3.03 -5.44
C PRO A 142 0.15 4.44 -5.76
N LEU A 143 0.89 5.47 -5.33
CA LEU A 143 0.49 6.87 -5.47
C LEU A 143 0.99 7.45 -6.79
N SER A 144 0.14 8.26 -7.43
CA SER A 144 0.54 9.11 -8.56
C SER A 144 1.51 10.20 -8.12
N ASP A 145 2.27 10.76 -9.07
CA ASP A 145 3.19 11.87 -8.79
C ASP A 145 2.47 13.08 -8.17
N LYS A 146 1.21 13.32 -8.55
CA LYS A 146 0.38 14.38 -7.98
C LYS A 146 0.05 14.09 -6.52
N GLU A 147 -0.40 12.87 -6.21
CA GLU A 147 -0.72 12.48 -4.82
C GLU A 147 0.52 12.53 -3.95
N ARG A 148 1.65 12.00 -4.42
CA ARG A 148 2.93 12.09 -3.70
C ARG A 148 3.30 13.55 -3.43
N LYS A 149 3.23 14.41 -4.44
CA LYS A 149 3.51 15.85 -4.24
C LYS A 149 2.58 16.48 -3.21
N THR A 150 1.28 16.18 -3.25
CA THR A 150 0.32 16.69 -2.26
C THR A 150 0.60 16.15 -0.85
N LEU A 151 0.83 14.85 -0.71
CA LEU A 151 1.06 14.18 0.58
C LEU A 151 2.36 14.66 1.24
N TYR A 152 3.40 14.88 0.45
CA TYR A 152 4.75 15.12 0.95
C TYR A 152 5.23 16.57 0.89
N GLU A 153 4.71 17.37 -0.04
CA GLU A 153 5.15 18.76 -0.26
C GLU A 153 3.99 19.76 -0.13
N GLY A 154 2.74 19.29 -0.03
CA GLY A 154 1.57 20.12 0.17
C GLY A 154 1.51 20.79 1.53
N THR A 155 0.52 21.69 1.69
CA THR A 155 0.20 22.26 3.01
C THR A 155 -0.26 21.17 3.97
N LEU A 156 -0.20 21.41 5.28
CA LEU A 156 -0.64 20.41 6.26
C LEU A 156 -2.11 20.02 6.03
N GLN A 157 -2.97 20.97 5.72
CA GLN A 157 -4.36 20.72 5.35
C GLN A 157 -4.47 19.77 4.16
N GLN A 158 -3.83 20.11 3.03
CA GLN A 158 -3.89 19.29 1.81
C GLN A 158 -3.36 17.88 2.03
N SER A 159 -2.28 17.76 2.80
CA SER A 159 -1.68 16.46 3.10
C SER A 159 -2.53 15.64 4.05
N ARG A 160 -3.18 16.25 5.05
CA ARG A 160 -4.10 15.57 5.97
C ARG A 160 -5.38 15.12 5.27
N GLU A 161 -5.97 15.96 4.42
CA GLU A 161 -7.11 15.59 3.56
C GLU A 161 -6.78 14.34 2.75
N LEU A 162 -5.67 14.37 2.01
CA LEU A 162 -5.25 13.22 1.21
C LEU A 162 -4.88 12.01 2.07
N ALA A 163 -4.24 12.20 3.22
CA ALA A 163 -3.86 11.09 4.11
C ALA A 163 -5.11 10.35 4.63
N MET A 164 -6.18 11.08 4.96
CA MET A 164 -7.47 10.50 5.36
C MET A 164 -8.13 9.75 4.20
N ASP A 165 -8.18 10.34 3.01
CA ASP A 165 -8.73 9.65 1.83
C ASP A 165 -7.95 8.36 1.51
N LEU A 166 -6.62 8.40 1.62
CA LEU A 166 -5.76 7.27 1.27
C LEU A 166 -5.92 6.07 2.23
N ILE A 167 -6.24 6.27 3.51
CA ILE A 167 -6.49 5.13 4.41
C ILE A 167 -7.79 4.38 4.08
N ASP A 168 -8.74 5.04 3.40
CA ASP A 168 -10.01 4.44 2.97
C ASP A 168 -9.94 3.90 1.54
N LEU A 169 -9.14 4.53 0.67
CA LEU A 169 -9.07 4.20 -0.77
C LEU A 169 -7.90 3.27 -1.14
N SER A 170 -6.89 3.13 -0.27
CA SER A 170 -5.68 2.34 -0.55
C SER A 170 -5.62 1.05 0.25
N ILE A 171 -4.70 0.16 -0.14
CA ILE A 171 -4.36 -1.00 0.69
C ILE A 171 -3.61 -0.52 1.92
N VAL A 172 -4.18 -0.76 3.10
CA VAL A 172 -3.55 -0.51 4.39
C VAL A 172 -2.76 -1.74 4.84
N HIS A 173 -1.52 -1.52 5.26
CA HIS A 173 -0.66 -2.56 5.79
C HIS A 173 -0.51 -2.44 7.30
N TYR A 174 -0.08 -3.52 7.96
CA TYR A 174 0.07 -3.55 9.41
C TYR A 174 1.44 -4.09 9.78
N GLU A 175 2.21 -3.41 10.63
CA GLU A 175 3.50 -3.93 11.12
C GLU A 175 3.33 -5.16 12.02
N GLN A 176 2.18 -5.30 12.67
CA GLN A 176 1.80 -6.41 13.56
C GLN A 176 0.39 -6.87 13.21
N SER A 177 0.07 -8.15 13.42
CA SER A 177 -1.26 -8.70 13.08
C SER A 177 -2.38 -7.81 13.63
N PRO A 178 -3.38 -7.44 12.82
CA PRO A 178 -4.48 -6.56 13.25
C PRO A 178 -5.16 -7.03 14.55
N LEU A 179 -5.67 -6.08 15.32
CA LEU A 179 -6.62 -6.32 16.40
C LEU A 179 -8.03 -6.35 15.81
N ASP A 180 -8.85 -7.25 16.33
CA ASP A 180 -10.27 -7.25 16.01
C ASP A 180 -10.94 -6.04 16.68
N VAL A 181 -11.72 -5.29 15.91
CA VAL A 181 -12.60 -4.25 16.45
C VAL A 181 -13.79 -4.96 17.08
N THR A 182 -13.95 -4.88 18.40
CA THR A 182 -14.97 -5.68 19.11
C THR A 182 -16.28 -4.94 19.33
N PHE A 183 -16.28 -3.65 19.03
CA PHE A 183 -17.42 -2.77 19.17
C PHE A 183 -17.48 -1.83 17.96
N ASP A 184 -18.46 -2.04 17.09
CA ASP A 184 -18.79 -1.10 16.03
C ASP A 184 -19.79 -0.09 16.61
N GLU A 185 -19.46 1.19 16.59
CA GLU A 185 -20.42 2.22 16.99
C GLU A 185 -21.53 2.28 15.93
N GLU A 186 -22.80 2.40 16.33
CA GLU A 186 -23.90 2.62 15.38
C GLU A 186 -23.74 3.94 14.60
N ASP A 187 -22.95 4.86 15.16
CA ASP A 187 -22.52 6.07 14.48
C ASP A 187 -21.35 5.75 13.55
N HIS A 188 -21.57 5.93 12.25
CA HIS A 188 -20.53 5.87 11.22
C HIS A 188 -19.64 7.12 11.26
N SER A 189 -19.01 7.35 12.40
CA SER A 189 -18.07 8.46 12.60
C SER A 189 -16.64 7.97 12.60
N SER A 190 -15.76 8.75 12.00
CA SER A 190 -14.31 8.55 12.01
C SER A 190 -13.66 9.71 12.75
N THR A 191 -12.87 9.38 13.77
CA THR A 191 -12.12 10.36 14.56
C THR A 191 -10.64 10.28 14.23
N PHE A 192 -10.08 11.40 13.81
CA PHE A 192 -8.68 11.58 13.44
C PHE A 192 -7.98 12.51 14.43
N LEU A 193 -6.77 12.13 14.83
CA LEU A 193 -5.91 12.93 15.71
C LEU A 193 -4.54 13.10 15.06
N PHE A 194 -4.24 14.32 14.62
CA PHE A 194 -2.94 14.66 14.05
C PHE A 194 -2.09 15.39 15.10
N PRO A 195 -0.93 14.87 15.49
CA PRO A 195 0.04 15.63 16.27
C PRO A 195 0.47 16.91 15.56
N GLU A 196 0.81 17.94 16.34
CA GLU A 196 1.20 19.24 15.79
C GLU A 196 2.44 19.13 14.89
N GLY A 197 2.28 19.51 13.63
CA GLY A 197 3.23 19.52 12.53
C GLY A 197 3.23 18.25 11.70
N GLU A 198 2.36 17.28 12.01
CA GLU A 198 2.35 15.95 11.40
C GLU A 198 1.10 15.74 10.53
N SER A 199 1.32 15.08 9.39
CA SER A 199 0.32 14.71 8.38
C SER A 199 0.50 13.26 7.91
N LEU A 200 1.74 12.75 7.95
CA LEU A 200 2.09 11.39 7.60
C LEU A 200 1.98 10.43 8.78
N ARG A 201 1.85 10.95 10.01
CA ARG A 201 1.65 10.17 11.23
C ARG A 201 0.49 10.70 12.05
N PHE A 202 -0.51 9.86 12.28
CA PHE A 202 -1.74 10.26 12.98
C PHE A 202 -2.48 9.06 13.56
N TYR A 203 -3.38 9.34 14.50
CA TYR A 203 -4.24 8.31 15.10
C TYR A 203 -5.63 8.35 14.49
N VAL A 204 -6.23 7.17 14.38
CA VAL A 204 -7.63 6.99 14.04
C VAL A 204 -8.27 6.18 15.15
N LEU A 205 -9.39 6.65 15.68
CA LEU A 205 -10.23 5.87 16.59
C LEU A 205 -11.37 5.25 15.76
N LYS A 206 -11.47 3.92 15.80
CA LYS A 206 -12.49 3.12 15.12
C LYS A 206 -13.10 2.16 16.14
N GLY A 207 -14.32 2.46 16.56
CA GLY A 207 -14.98 1.71 17.62
C GLY A 207 -14.18 1.76 18.92
N ASP A 208 -13.87 0.58 19.48
CA ASP A 208 -13.04 0.44 20.68
C ASP A 208 -11.53 0.37 20.40
N THR A 209 -11.09 0.61 19.17
CA THR A 209 -9.68 0.46 18.77
C THR A 209 -9.09 1.79 18.35
N VAL A 210 -7.87 2.08 18.81
CA VAL A 210 -7.03 3.16 18.27
C VAL A 210 -5.96 2.56 17.38
N LEU A 211 -5.77 3.16 16.20
CA LEU A 211 -4.77 2.81 15.21
C LEU A 211 -3.84 4.00 15.01
N LEU A 212 -2.52 3.80 15.09
CA LEU A 212 -1.52 4.77 14.67
C LEU A 212 -1.11 4.44 13.23
N TYR A 213 -1.47 5.33 12.31
CA TYR A 213 -1.04 5.29 10.92
C TYR A 213 0.28 6.03 10.77
N GLU A 214 1.19 5.46 9.99
CA GLU A 214 2.38 6.10 9.46
C GLU A 214 2.48 5.81 7.96
N PHE A 215 2.61 6.84 7.14
CA PHE A 215 2.94 6.68 5.73
C PHE A 215 4.41 6.32 5.57
N LYS A 216 4.68 5.13 5.03
CA LYS A 216 6.04 4.63 4.74
C LYS A 216 6.05 3.99 3.35
N ASP A 217 7.04 4.33 2.54
CA ASP A 217 7.17 3.87 1.15
C ASP A 217 5.88 4.08 0.33
N ASP A 218 5.20 5.21 0.55
CA ASP A 218 3.92 5.59 -0.08
C ASP A 218 2.70 4.73 0.30
N PHE A 219 2.82 3.89 1.32
CA PHE A 219 1.69 3.13 1.87
C PHE A 219 1.26 3.68 3.23
N PRO A 220 -0.05 3.71 3.53
CA PRO A 220 -0.52 3.84 4.90
C PRO A 220 -0.23 2.54 5.67
N ILE A 221 0.50 2.63 6.77
CA ILE A 221 0.86 1.49 7.60
C ILE A 221 0.42 1.72 9.05
N VAL A 222 -0.34 0.78 9.61
CA VAL A 222 -0.62 0.74 11.03
C VAL A 222 0.60 0.21 11.78
N THR A 223 1.30 1.08 12.51
CA THR A 223 2.53 0.77 13.24
C THR A 223 2.29 0.51 14.72
N TRP A 224 1.17 1.00 15.24
CA TRP A 224 0.73 0.71 16.59
C TRP A 224 -0.80 0.66 16.66
N GLN A 225 -1.30 -0.18 17.55
CA GLN A 225 -2.73 -0.33 17.79
C GLN A 225 -3.00 -0.80 19.22
N ALA A 226 -4.16 -0.45 19.75
CA ALA A 226 -4.61 -0.90 21.06
C ALA A 226 -6.12 -0.80 21.19
N HIS A 227 -6.70 -1.63 22.05
CA HIS A 227 -8.07 -1.43 22.52
C HIS A 227 -8.12 -0.33 23.58
N ILE A 228 -9.23 0.41 23.57
CA ILE A 228 -9.52 1.52 24.47
C ILE A 228 -10.53 1.04 25.51
N GLN A 229 -10.35 1.42 26.77
CA GLN A 229 -11.37 1.17 27.77
C GLN A 229 -12.70 1.82 27.36
N LYS A 230 -13.81 1.07 27.49
CA LYS A 230 -15.15 1.57 27.15
C LYS A 230 -15.55 2.82 27.94
N GLY A 231 -16.41 3.63 27.34
CA GLY A 231 -16.90 4.90 27.90
C GLY A 231 -16.56 6.04 26.95
N ASP A 232 -16.03 7.13 27.47
CA ASP A 232 -15.49 8.22 26.65
C ASP A 232 -14.19 7.75 25.98
N MET A 233 -14.31 7.20 24.76
CA MET A 233 -13.19 6.58 24.04
C MET A 233 -12.06 7.57 23.79
N LEU A 234 -12.40 8.80 23.38
CA LEU A 234 -11.41 9.84 23.13
C LEU A 234 -10.68 10.22 24.42
N GLN A 235 -11.39 10.52 25.50
CA GLN A 235 -10.75 10.88 26.76
C GLN A 235 -9.94 9.71 27.34
N ASN A 236 -10.44 8.48 27.24
CA ASN A 236 -9.72 7.29 27.68
C ASN A 236 -8.43 7.07 26.87
N PHE A 237 -8.45 7.30 25.56
CA PHE A 237 -7.24 7.28 24.75
C PHE A 237 -6.24 8.38 25.16
N LEU A 238 -6.71 9.63 25.34
CA LEU A 238 -5.86 10.74 25.79
C LEU A 238 -5.29 10.51 27.20
N ASP A 239 -6.02 9.80 28.06
CA ASP A 239 -5.56 9.33 29.38
C ASP A 239 -4.70 8.06 29.32
N TYR A 240 -4.46 7.54 28.11
CA TYR A 240 -3.69 6.34 27.85
C TYR A 240 -4.25 5.08 28.56
N LYS A 241 -5.57 5.04 28.77
CA LYS A 241 -6.33 3.90 29.30
C LYS A 241 -6.59 2.87 28.18
N VAL A 242 -5.50 2.30 27.68
CA VAL A 242 -5.48 1.34 26.57
C VAL A 242 -4.91 -0.02 26.98
N PHE A 243 -5.40 -1.10 26.36
CA PHE A 243 -4.99 -2.50 26.59
C PHE A 243 -4.82 -3.25 25.25
N ASP A 244 -4.38 -4.51 25.31
CA ASP A 244 -4.09 -5.37 24.14
C ASP A 244 -3.26 -4.67 23.04
N LYS A 245 -2.07 -4.19 23.42
CA LYS A 245 -1.25 -3.31 22.57
C LYS A 245 -0.42 -4.13 21.61
N LYS A 246 -0.38 -3.72 20.34
CA LYS A 246 0.56 -4.24 19.33
C LYS A 246 1.37 -3.10 18.73
N GLY A 247 2.68 -3.32 18.55
CA GLY A 247 3.62 -2.32 18.04
C GLY A 247 4.25 -1.45 19.14
N THR A 248 4.96 -0.40 18.73
CA THR A 248 5.64 0.50 19.69
C THR A 248 4.76 1.69 20.04
N ALA A 249 4.41 1.82 21.32
CA ALA A 249 3.56 2.90 21.80
C ALA A 249 4.18 4.28 21.55
N ALA A 250 3.40 5.17 20.96
CA ALA A 250 3.73 6.57 20.81
C ALA A 250 3.32 7.37 22.06
N THR A 251 4.16 8.31 22.47
CA THR A 251 3.83 9.22 23.59
C THR A 251 2.86 10.31 23.12
N ILE A 252 1.73 10.43 23.81
CA ILE A 252 0.74 11.50 23.59
C ILE A 252 1.17 12.72 24.42
N ASN A 253 2.07 13.54 23.88
CA ASN A 253 2.63 14.70 24.59
C ASN A 253 2.77 15.96 23.73
N LYS A 254 2.04 16.00 22.61
CA LYS A 254 1.99 17.14 21.70
C LYS A 254 0.59 17.71 21.69
N LYS A 255 0.48 19.00 21.34
CA LYS A 255 -0.78 19.54 20.86
C LYS A 255 -1.26 18.71 19.67
N MET A 256 -2.55 18.47 19.56
CA MET A 256 -3.15 17.70 18.47
C MET A 256 -4.26 18.50 17.80
N LEU A 257 -4.37 18.33 16.49
CA LEU A 257 -5.61 18.59 15.77
C LEU A 257 -6.52 17.38 15.96
N TYR A 258 -7.74 17.64 16.39
CA TYR A 258 -8.85 16.70 16.37
C TYR A 258 -9.74 17.02 15.19
N TYR A 259 -10.04 16.00 14.39
CA TYR A 259 -11.04 16.08 13.34
C TYR A 259 -11.98 14.88 13.46
N ASN A 260 -13.28 15.12 13.40
CA ASN A 260 -14.26 14.05 13.35
C ASN A 260 -15.28 14.35 12.26
N PHE A 261 -15.58 13.32 11.49
CA PHE A 261 -16.62 13.33 10.48
C PHE A 261 -17.53 12.14 10.73
N GLY A 262 -18.84 12.37 10.74
CA GLY A 262 -19.82 11.30 10.87
C GLY A 262 -21.07 11.57 10.07
N TYR A 263 -21.75 10.50 9.67
CA TYR A 263 -23.03 10.56 8.96
C TYR A 263 -24.09 9.69 9.64
N SER A 264 -25.34 10.15 9.58
CA SER A 264 -26.51 9.42 10.06
C SER A 264 -27.67 9.71 9.13
N GLY A 265 -28.05 8.72 8.31
CA GLY A 265 -29.01 8.90 7.23
C GLY A 265 -28.56 9.97 6.23
N ASP A 266 -29.36 11.02 6.09
CA ASP A 266 -29.09 12.18 5.20
C ASP A 266 -28.47 13.37 5.95
N SER A 267 -27.97 13.13 7.16
CA SER A 267 -27.30 14.15 7.97
C SER A 267 -25.82 13.85 8.09
N SER A 268 -24.98 14.88 8.05
CA SER A 268 -23.55 14.76 8.34
C SER A 268 -23.11 15.82 9.35
N THR A 269 -22.07 15.49 10.11
CA THR A 269 -21.44 16.40 11.05
C THR A 269 -19.94 16.36 10.86
N GLU A 270 -19.34 17.54 10.72
CA GLU A 270 -17.90 17.76 10.70
C GLU A 270 -17.51 18.64 11.87
N ILE A 271 -16.42 18.28 12.54
CA ILE A 271 -15.89 19.08 13.63
C ILE A 271 -14.37 19.05 13.69
N SER A 272 -13.77 20.23 13.84
CA SER A 272 -12.34 20.43 14.04
C SER A 272 -12.09 21.13 15.37
N ARG A 273 -11.15 20.61 16.15
CA ARG A 273 -10.75 21.16 17.45
C ARG A 273 -9.24 21.10 17.61
N SER A 274 -8.67 21.98 18.42
CA SER A 274 -7.32 21.78 18.95
C SER A 274 -7.39 21.14 20.33
N ILE A 275 -6.51 20.18 20.59
CA ILE A 275 -6.27 19.59 21.91
C ILE A 275 -4.89 20.05 22.37
N ASP A 276 -4.80 20.78 23.48
CA ASP A 276 -3.51 21.16 24.05
C ASP A 276 -2.87 20.02 24.86
N VAL A 277 -1.67 20.25 25.38
CA VAL A 277 -0.93 19.26 26.19
C VAL A 277 -1.61 18.93 27.53
N ASP A 278 -2.49 19.81 28.00
CA ASP A 278 -3.34 19.61 29.19
C ASP A 278 -4.68 18.93 28.83
N LYS A 279 -4.83 18.46 27.58
CA LYS A 279 -6.04 17.81 27.03
C LYS A 279 -7.26 18.72 26.99
N LYS A 280 -7.05 20.04 26.98
CA LYS A 280 -8.15 21.01 26.82
C LYS A 280 -8.48 21.16 25.34
N PHE A 281 -9.78 21.13 25.07
CA PHE A 281 -10.32 21.28 23.74
C PHE A 281 -10.64 22.75 23.45
N THR A 282 -10.30 23.21 22.25
CA THR A 282 -10.74 24.50 21.70
C THR A 282 -11.38 24.24 20.35
N LEU A 283 -12.62 24.71 20.15
CA LEU A 283 -13.31 24.59 18.88
C LEU A 283 -12.62 25.46 17.82
N LEU A 284 -12.34 24.87 16.65
CA LEU A 284 -11.84 25.60 15.48
C LEU A 284 -12.97 25.80 14.46
N GLY A 285 -13.75 24.74 14.24
CA GLY A 285 -14.95 24.80 13.43
C GLY A 285 -15.86 23.60 13.60
N PHE A 286 -17.11 23.80 13.25
CA PHE A 286 -18.18 22.82 13.28
C PHE A 286 -19.13 23.10 12.12
N GLU A 287 -19.59 22.05 11.46
CA GLU A 287 -20.59 22.14 10.41
C GLU A 287 -21.53 20.92 10.51
N HIS A 288 -22.83 21.18 10.49
CA HIS A 288 -23.87 20.16 10.43
C HIS A 288 -24.71 20.36 9.18
N ARG A 289 -24.93 19.28 8.44
CA ARG A 289 -25.70 19.27 7.21
C ARG A 289 -26.86 18.30 7.29
N VAL A 290 -27.97 18.62 6.62
CA VAL A 290 -29.13 17.75 6.43
C VAL A 290 -29.57 17.88 4.96
N GLY A 291 -29.67 16.78 4.22
CA GLY A 291 -30.00 16.84 2.79
C GLY A 291 -28.94 17.55 1.96
N GLY A 292 -27.69 17.54 2.42
CA GLY A 292 -26.57 18.28 1.82
C GLY A 292 -26.54 19.78 2.13
N GLU A 293 -27.59 20.35 2.74
CA GLU A 293 -27.65 21.75 3.12
C GLU A 293 -27.09 22.00 4.52
N VAL A 294 -26.32 23.08 4.69
CA VAL A 294 -25.78 23.47 6.00
C VAL A 294 -26.90 24.01 6.88
N THR A 295 -27.20 23.32 7.98
CA THR A 295 -28.25 23.69 8.94
C THR A 295 -27.69 24.35 10.20
N ASN A 296 -26.45 24.04 10.58
CA ASN A 296 -25.75 24.67 11.69
C ASN A 296 -24.25 24.75 11.40
N LYS A 297 -23.61 25.86 11.80
CA LYS A 297 -22.17 26.09 11.58
C LYS A 297 -21.62 27.05 12.63
N GLU A 298 -20.40 26.75 13.09
CA GLU A 298 -19.61 27.65 13.93
C GLU A 298 -18.15 27.61 13.46
N GLY A 299 -17.50 28.77 13.35
CA GLY A 299 -16.12 28.84 12.86
C GLY A 299 -15.94 28.30 11.43
N ASN A 300 -14.74 27.82 11.13
CA ASN A 300 -14.40 27.20 9.85
C ASN A 300 -13.76 25.84 10.12
N ILE A 301 -14.24 24.80 9.44
CA ILE A 301 -13.56 23.50 9.45
C ILE A 301 -12.14 23.72 8.92
N SER A 302 -11.16 23.39 9.75
CA SER A 302 -9.76 23.49 9.41
C SER A 302 -9.06 22.19 9.80
N LEU A 303 -8.23 21.71 8.88
CA LEU A 303 -7.32 20.60 9.13
C LEU A 303 -5.92 21.09 9.50
N GLU A 304 -5.82 22.31 10.04
CA GLU A 304 -4.59 22.93 10.53
C GLU A 304 -4.82 23.56 11.89
N LEU A 305 -3.82 23.46 12.76
CA LEU A 305 -3.80 24.22 14.00
C LEU A 305 -3.37 25.67 13.69
N PRO A 306 -3.86 26.66 14.47
CA PRO A 306 -3.42 28.05 14.30
C PRO A 306 -1.90 28.20 14.41
N ASN A 307 -1.28 28.80 13.38
CA ASN A 307 0.17 29.05 13.26
C ASN A 307 1.06 27.80 13.26
N GLU A 308 0.50 26.65 12.89
CA GLU A 308 1.24 25.40 12.79
C GLU A 308 2.15 25.36 11.56
N THR A 309 3.29 24.69 11.69
CA THR A 309 4.21 24.44 10.59
C THR A 309 4.50 22.95 10.48
N ARG A 310 4.59 22.43 9.25
CA ARG A 310 4.99 21.06 8.96
C ARG A 310 6.36 20.75 9.60
N LYS A 311 6.44 19.66 10.36
CA LYS A 311 7.67 19.16 11.03
C LYS A 311 8.26 17.94 10.34
N GLU A 312 7.49 17.31 9.46
CA GLU A 312 7.92 16.12 8.73
C GLU A 312 8.88 16.51 7.61
N VAL A 313 10.10 15.97 7.69
CA VAL A 313 11.12 16.11 6.65
C VAL A 313 11.14 14.82 5.83
N MET A 314 11.14 14.97 4.51
CA MET A 314 11.29 13.87 3.57
C MET A 314 12.57 13.08 3.87
N LYS A 315 12.45 11.75 3.95
CA LYS A 315 13.61 10.84 3.90
C LYS A 315 13.86 10.42 2.46
#